data_AF-A0A4Z0YM23-F1
#
_entry.id   AF-A0A4Z0YM23-F1
#
_cell.length_a   1.000
_cell.length_b   1.000
_cell.length_c   1.000
_cell.angle_alpha   90.00
_cell.angle_beta   90.00
_cell.angle_gamma   90.00
#
_symmetry.space_group_name_H-M   'P 1'
#
loop_
_entity.id
_entity.type
_entity.pdbx_description
1 polymer ?
#
loop_
_entity_poly.entity_id
_entity_poly.type
_entity_poly.pdbx_seq_one_letter_code
_entity_poly.pdbx_strand_id
1 'polypeptide(L)'
;MDQSPGWTELSSPSASLSNPGCDTGSNEELLATQRGSDGGNNERLVSLKEMSLLDIQQAKYVKGIHTFTKEVESFEPEKDKLVQKRKAIDDELETLRKRQKVSEDKLMEATKALKAERAEAGISDKLWLQYEAFCASSFLQPTPGEGSLAIEREPNEEFNNCESAKSWAERFPSLYAEAIRAARKGSTAALEMLVALPDADDRGESGKMFEFAYEEPLDSGLAQMGGLWKFRASHDLSKPIKSEEKRASLIQRYNFPFEVKNKDQTESSSNAKHQLGYRK
;
A
#
# COMPACT_ATOMS: atom_id res chain seq x y z
N MET A 1 -3.42 16.49 49.18
CA MET A 1 -3.85 15.09 49.00
C MET A 1 -3.50 14.72 47.57
N ASP A 2 -2.27 14.25 47.38
CA ASP A 2 -1.72 13.83 46.09
C ASP A 2 -2.31 12.46 45.72
N GLN A 3 -3.02 12.40 44.60
CA GLN A 3 -3.42 11.14 44.00
C GLN A 3 -2.66 10.99 42.68
N SER A 4 -1.58 10.22 42.73
CA SER A 4 -0.87 9.74 41.54
C SER A 4 -1.80 8.85 40.70
N PRO A 5 -1.90 9.09 39.38
CA PRO A 5 -2.59 8.16 38.50
C PRO A 5 -1.72 6.92 38.29
N GLY A 6 -2.22 5.77 38.76
CA GLY A 6 -1.62 4.46 38.51
C GLY A 6 -1.69 4.11 37.03
N TRP A 7 -0.54 4.02 36.38
CA TRP A 7 -0.42 3.46 35.04
C TRP A 7 -0.56 1.94 35.14
N THR A 8 -1.66 1.41 34.60
CA THR A 8 -1.87 -0.03 34.49
C THR A 8 -1.09 -0.54 33.28
N GLU A 9 -0.04 -1.32 33.52
CA GLU A 9 0.69 -2.05 32.47
C GLU A 9 -0.27 -3.05 31.80
N LEU A 10 -0.69 -2.73 30.57
CA LEU A 10 -1.32 -3.69 29.67
C LEU A 10 -0.23 -4.65 29.16
N SER A 11 -0.10 -5.78 29.85
CA SER A 11 0.64 -6.95 29.37
C SER A 11 0.12 -7.36 28.01
N SER A 12 0.95 -7.22 26.99
CA SER A 12 0.66 -7.71 25.63
C SER A 12 0.76 -9.24 25.62
N PRO A 13 -0.27 -9.97 25.17
CA PRO A 13 -0.17 -11.41 24.99
C PRO A 13 0.82 -11.70 23.86
N SER A 14 1.94 -12.35 24.21
CA SER A 14 2.87 -12.91 23.24
C SER A 14 2.16 -14.04 22.50
N ALA A 15 1.71 -13.78 21.27
CA ALA A 15 1.23 -14.80 20.38
C ALA A 15 2.42 -15.65 19.92
N SER A 16 2.57 -16.83 20.53
CA SER A 16 3.43 -17.89 20.07
C SER A 16 2.95 -18.36 18.69
N LEU A 17 3.64 -17.93 17.64
CA LEU A 17 3.49 -18.47 16.30
C LEU A 17 3.99 -19.92 16.29
N SER A 18 3.07 -20.85 16.48
CA SER A 18 3.24 -22.25 16.16
C SER A 18 3.44 -22.37 14.65
N ASN A 19 4.67 -22.67 14.23
CA ASN A 19 4.97 -23.03 12.85
C ASN A 19 4.13 -24.25 12.45
N PRO A 20 3.25 -24.16 11.42
CA PRO A 20 2.65 -25.34 10.84
C PRO A 20 3.75 -26.14 10.14
N GLY A 21 3.84 -27.43 10.48
CA GLY A 21 4.80 -28.36 9.90
C GLY A 21 4.68 -28.37 8.39
N CYS A 22 5.82 -28.18 7.71
CA CYS A 22 5.95 -28.52 6.30
C CYS A 22 5.88 -30.04 6.18
N ASP A 23 4.67 -30.54 5.90
CA ASP A 23 4.47 -31.85 5.31
C ASP A 23 5.25 -31.90 3.99
N THR A 24 6.32 -32.70 3.99
CA THR A 24 7.04 -33.10 2.79
C THR A 24 6.15 -34.04 1.98
N GLY A 25 5.28 -33.41 1.18
CA GLY A 25 4.53 -34.06 0.10
C GLY A 25 5.52 -34.70 -0.88
N SER A 26 5.64 -36.01 -0.75
CA SER A 26 6.29 -36.88 -1.72
C SER A 26 5.41 -36.94 -2.96
N ASN A 27 5.89 -36.47 -4.10
CA ASN A 27 5.48 -36.93 -5.45
C ASN A 27 6.11 -36.05 -6.53
N GLU A 28 7.23 -36.47 -7.09
CA GLU A 28 7.53 -36.23 -8.51
C GLU A 28 8.22 -37.47 -9.09
N GLU A 29 7.35 -38.38 -9.53
CA GLU A 29 7.34 -39.06 -10.82
C GLU A 29 8.64 -39.01 -11.65
N LEU A 30 9.42 -40.08 -11.52
CA LEU A 30 10.51 -40.47 -12.42
C LEU A 30 9.96 -40.77 -13.83
N LEU A 31 10.05 -39.79 -14.74
CA LEU A 31 9.89 -40.03 -16.17
C LEU A 31 11.11 -40.76 -16.72
N ALA A 32 10.96 -42.08 -16.85
CA ALA A 32 11.87 -42.97 -17.55
C ALA A 32 11.97 -42.57 -19.03
N THR A 33 13.08 -41.96 -19.42
CA THR A 33 13.41 -41.76 -20.84
C THR A 33 14.08 -43.03 -21.37
N GLN A 34 13.27 -43.82 -22.07
CA GLN A 34 13.64 -44.99 -22.84
C GLN A 34 14.54 -44.56 -24.01
N ARG A 35 15.81 -44.98 -24.02
CA ARG A 35 16.73 -44.77 -25.16
C ARG A 35 17.10 -46.11 -25.77
N GLY A 36 16.81 -46.21 -27.07
CA GLY A 36 16.83 -47.43 -27.87
C GLY A 36 18.15 -48.19 -27.83
N SER A 37 17.97 -49.50 -27.67
CA SER A 37 18.95 -50.54 -27.92
C SER A 37 18.98 -50.80 -29.43
N ASP A 38 20.05 -50.38 -30.11
CA ASP A 38 20.31 -50.75 -31.49
C ASP A 38 21.54 -51.65 -31.56
N GLY A 39 21.35 -52.79 -32.24
CA GLY A 39 22.24 -53.94 -32.23
C GLY A 39 23.57 -53.71 -32.93
N GLY A 40 24.57 -54.50 -32.53
CA GLY A 40 25.86 -54.54 -33.18
C GLY A 40 26.69 -55.70 -32.67
N ASN A 41 26.50 -56.86 -33.30
CA ASN A 41 27.34 -58.04 -33.18
C ASN A 41 28.83 -57.69 -33.29
N ASN A 42 29.65 -58.23 -32.38
CA ASN A 42 31.00 -58.66 -32.74
C ASN A 42 31.47 -59.75 -31.80
N GLU A 43 31.44 -60.97 -32.33
CA GLU A 43 32.20 -62.11 -31.85
C GLU A 43 33.70 -61.73 -31.82
N ARG A 44 34.25 -61.62 -30.61
CA ARG A 44 35.68 -61.87 -30.39
C ARG A 44 35.83 -62.83 -29.23
N LEU A 45 35.90 -64.11 -29.59
CA LEU A 45 36.51 -65.18 -28.81
C LEU A 45 37.94 -64.77 -28.46
N VAL A 46 38.10 -64.16 -27.29
CA VAL A 46 39.41 -64.03 -26.64
C VAL A 46 39.51 -65.20 -25.67
N SER A 47 40.48 -66.06 -25.97
CA SER A 47 40.96 -67.16 -25.15
C SER A 47 41.17 -66.71 -23.70
N LEU A 48 40.23 -67.05 -22.83
CA LEU A 48 40.31 -66.89 -21.39
C LEU A 48 41.15 -68.04 -20.84
N LYS A 49 42.46 -67.79 -20.87
CA LYS A 49 43.42 -68.41 -19.96
C LYS A 49 42.93 -68.15 -18.53
N GLU A 50 42.81 -69.21 -17.75
CA GLU A 50 42.33 -69.27 -16.35
C GLU A 50 42.53 -67.96 -15.57
N MET A 51 41.54 -67.07 -15.61
CA MET A 51 41.40 -65.99 -14.64
C MET A 51 40.41 -66.47 -13.60
N SER A 52 40.87 -66.48 -12.35
CA SER A 52 40.09 -66.88 -11.19
C SER A 52 38.78 -66.08 -11.13
N LEU A 53 37.69 -66.75 -10.78
CA LEU A 53 36.37 -66.11 -10.64
C LEU A 53 36.38 -64.97 -9.59
N LEU A 54 37.35 -65.00 -8.67
CA LEU A 54 37.65 -63.93 -7.71
C LEU A 54 38.22 -62.67 -8.40
N ASP A 55 39.01 -62.81 -9.45
CA ASP A 55 39.65 -61.68 -10.15
C ASP A 55 38.63 -60.89 -10.99
N ILE A 56 37.60 -61.56 -11.53
CA ILE A 56 36.53 -60.89 -12.30
C ILE A 56 35.57 -60.13 -11.38
N GLN A 57 35.34 -60.62 -10.15
CA GLN A 57 34.59 -59.87 -9.14
C GLN A 57 35.42 -58.69 -8.62
N GLN A 58 36.72 -58.88 -8.32
CA GLN A 58 37.60 -57.80 -7.85
C GLN A 58 37.84 -56.73 -8.92
N ALA A 59 38.04 -57.09 -10.19
CA ALA A 59 38.28 -56.10 -11.26
C ALA A 59 37.04 -55.23 -11.55
N LYS A 60 35.82 -55.79 -11.47
CA LYS A 60 34.57 -55.02 -11.61
C LYS A 60 34.30 -54.16 -10.37
N TYR A 61 34.58 -54.67 -9.16
CA TYR A 61 34.42 -53.93 -7.92
C TYR A 61 35.39 -52.75 -7.82
N VAL A 62 36.66 -52.96 -8.17
CA VAL A 62 37.69 -51.90 -8.13
C VAL A 62 37.41 -50.80 -9.15
N LYS A 63 36.92 -51.15 -10.36
CA LYS A 63 36.55 -50.15 -11.37
C LYS A 63 35.34 -49.32 -10.92
N GLY A 64 34.33 -49.95 -10.31
CA GLY A 64 33.17 -49.28 -9.74
C GLY A 64 33.54 -48.34 -8.59
N ILE A 65 34.37 -48.80 -7.66
CA ILE A 65 34.86 -47.99 -6.53
C ILE A 65 35.59 -46.73 -7.04
N HIS A 66 36.46 -46.84 -8.05
CA HIS A 66 37.18 -45.69 -8.56
C HIS A 66 36.28 -44.64 -9.23
N THR A 67 35.20 -45.07 -9.92
CA THR A 67 34.16 -44.15 -10.43
C THR A 67 33.42 -43.45 -9.29
N PHE A 68 33.01 -44.18 -8.25
CA PHE A 68 32.35 -43.56 -7.10
C PHE A 68 33.26 -42.58 -6.35
N THR A 69 34.54 -42.89 -6.17
CA THR A 69 35.50 -41.97 -5.53
C THR A 69 35.64 -40.68 -6.35
N LYS A 70 35.76 -40.76 -7.68
CA LYS A 70 35.83 -39.58 -8.55
C LYS A 70 34.54 -38.75 -8.54
N GLU A 71 33.39 -39.40 -8.51
CA GLU A 71 32.10 -38.72 -8.41
C GLU A 71 31.99 -37.99 -7.06
N VAL A 72 32.31 -38.64 -5.94
CA VAL A 72 32.32 -38.02 -4.61
C VAL A 72 33.29 -36.82 -4.55
N GLU A 73 34.50 -36.96 -5.10
CA GLU A 73 35.46 -35.86 -5.21
C GLU A 73 34.93 -34.70 -6.06
N SER A 74 34.11 -34.98 -7.09
CA SER A 74 33.50 -33.95 -7.93
C SER A 74 32.36 -33.18 -7.24
N PHE A 75 31.72 -33.76 -6.22
CA PHE A 75 30.62 -33.13 -5.48
C PHE A 75 31.09 -32.16 -4.38
N GLU A 76 32.28 -32.34 -3.80
CA GLU A 76 32.80 -31.42 -2.77
C GLU A 76 32.86 -29.95 -3.23
N PRO A 77 33.40 -29.58 -4.42
CA PRO A 77 33.40 -28.19 -4.86
C PRO A 77 31.99 -27.65 -5.15
N GLU A 78 31.02 -28.51 -5.50
CA GLU A 78 29.63 -28.09 -5.68
C GLU A 78 28.96 -27.83 -4.34
N LYS A 79 29.18 -28.70 -3.36
CA LYS A 79 28.73 -28.52 -1.98
C LYS A 79 29.24 -27.21 -1.39
N ASP A 80 30.53 -26.90 -1.53
CA ASP A 80 31.09 -25.64 -1.05
C ASP A 80 30.44 -24.42 -1.73
N LYS A 81 30.19 -24.48 -3.05
CA LYS A 81 29.46 -23.43 -3.77
C LYS A 81 28.04 -23.26 -3.25
N LEU A 82 27.32 -24.35 -2.97
CA LEU A 82 25.96 -24.29 -2.42
C LEU A 82 25.95 -23.73 -1.00
N VAL A 83 26.92 -24.10 -0.16
CA VAL A 83 27.09 -23.53 1.19
C VAL A 83 27.36 -22.02 1.11
N GLN A 84 28.21 -21.58 0.19
CA GLN A 84 28.47 -20.15 -0.03
C GLN A 84 27.22 -19.40 -0.52
N LYS A 85 26.48 -19.98 -1.48
CA LYS A 85 25.21 -19.40 -1.95
C LYS A 85 24.17 -19.29 -0.85
N ARG A 86 24.01 -20.34 -0.04
CA ARG A 86 23.09 -20.34 1.10
C ARG A 86 23.46 -19.22 2.08
N LYS A 87 24.74 -19.11 2.43
CA LYS A 87 25.23 -18.03 3.29
C LYS A 87 24.92 -16.65 2.71
N ALA A 88 25.15 -16.45 1.41
CA ALA A 88 24.86 -15.17 0.76
C ALA A 88 23.36 -14.81 0.81
N ILE A 89 22.48 -15.79 0.61
CA ILE A 89 21.03 -15.61 0.72
C ILE A 89 20.64 -15.27 2.17
N ASP A 90 21.21 -15.99 3.16
CA ASP A 90 20.94 -15.74 4.58
C ASP A 90 21.38 -14.32 4.98
N ASP A 91 22.56 -13.88 4.51
CA ASP A 91 23.07 -12.51 4.71
C ASP A 91 22.13 -11.48 4.07
N GLU A 92 21.64 -11.71 2.84
CA GLU A 92 20.69 -10.83 2.15
C GLU A 92 19.35 -10.73 2.90
N LEU A 93 18.78 -11.86 3.32
CA LEU A 93 17.55 -11.89 4.12
C LEU A 93 17.68 -11.11 5.42
N GLU A 94 18.84 -11.20 6.09
CA GLU A 94 19.11 -10.43 7.30
C GLU A 94 19.18 -8.92 7.00
N THR A 95 19.77 -8.51 5.87
CA THR A 95 19.73 -7.11 5.47
C THR A 95 18.32 -6.60 5.16
N LEU A 96 17.49 -7.42 4.50
CA LEU A 96 16.10 -7.07 4.19
C LEU A 96 15.26 -6.93 5.47
N ARG A 97 15.39 -7.85 6.43
CA ARG A 97 14.72 -7.74 7.74
C ARG A 97 15.10 -6.46 8.49
N LYS A 98 16.38 -6.10 8.47
CA LYS A 98 16.85 -4.84 9.07
C LYS A 98 16.21 -3.63 8.39
N ARG A 99 16.14 -3.63 7.05
CA ARG A 99 15.48 -2.55 6.28
C ARG A 99 13.98 -2.47 6.59
N GLN A 100 13.29 -3.61 6.60
CA GLN A 100 11.88 -3.69 6.95
C GLN A 100 11.61 -3.09 8.34
N LYS A 101 12.39 -3.50 9.34
CA LYS A 101 12.27 -2.96 10.70
C LYS A 101 12.45 -1.45 10.74
N VAL A 102 13.47 -0.92 10.05
CA VAL A 102 13.69 0.54 9.96
C VAL A 102 12.51 1.25 9.27
N SER A 103 11.92 0.66 8.23
CA SER A 103 10.72 1.25 7.58
C SER A 103 9.48 1.20 8.48
N GLU A 104 9.29 0.13 9.25
CA GLU A 104 8.19 -0.01 10.21
C GLU A 104 8.32 1.03 11.34
N ASP A 105 9.52 1.21 11.90
CA ASP A 105 9.79 2.22 12.92
C ASP A 105 9.50 3.63 12.40
N LYS A 106 9.94 3.95 11.17
CA LYS A 106 9.64 5.23 10.52
C LYS A 106 8.15 5.44 10.27
N LEU A 107 7.43 4.40 9.83
CA LEU A 107 5.99 4.45 9.61
C LEU A 107 5.25 4.72 10.93
N MET A 108 5.67 4.08 12.01
CA MET A 108 5.11 4.27 13.35
C MET A 108 5.36 5.71 13.84
N GLU A 109 6.57 6.24 13.66
CA GLU A 109 6.93 7.61 14.01
C GLU A 109 6.09 8.63 13.23
N ALA A 110 5.98 8.46 11.91
CA ALA A 110 5.15 9.30 11.05
C ALA A 110 3.67 9.25 11.45
N THR A 111 3.15 8.06 11.75
CA THR A 111 1.76 7.89 12.20
C THR A 111 1.50 8.62 13.53
N LYS A 112 2.46 8.56 14.46
CA LYS A 112 2.40 9.27 15.73
C LYS A 112 2.44 10.79 15.53
N ALA A 113 3.32 11.28 14.67
CA ALA A 113 3.42 12.70 14.32
C ALA A 113 2.10 13.21 13.71
N LEU A 114 1.56 12.49 12.71
CA LEU A 114 0.29 12.83 12.08
C LEU A 114 -0.89 12.78 13.07
N LYS A 115 -0.87 11.88 14.06
CA LYS A 115 -1.86 11.87 15.14
C LYS A 115 -1.74 13.12 16.03
N ALA A 116 -0.52 13.52 16.39
CA ALA A 116 -0.27 14.71 17.19
C ALA A 116 -0.71 15.99 16.45
N GLU A 117 -0.34 16.14 15.18
CA GLU A 117 -0.74 17.27 14.34
C GLU A 117 -2.27 17.38 14.20
N ARG A 118 -2.96 16.24 13.99
CA ARG A 118 -4.44 16.22 13.96
C ARG A 118 -5.06 16.68 15.27
N ALA A 119 -4.51 16.21 16.40
CA ALA A 119 -4.98 16.60 17.72
C ALA A 119 -4.77 18.10 17.97
N GLU A 120 -3.62 18.65 17.58
CA GLU A 120 -3.31 20.09 17.64
C GLU A 120 -4.26 20.91 16.76
N ALA A 121 -4.60 20.40 15.57
CA ALA A 121 -5.59 20.99 14.68
C ALA A 121 -7.04 20.86 15.19
N GLY A 122 -7.28 20.20 16.32
CA GLY A 122 -8.62 19.99 16.89
C GLY A 122 -9.48 18.96 16.14
N ILE A 123 -8.86 18.12 15.31
CA ILE A 123 -9.54 17.01 14.62
C ILE A 123 -9.56 15.81 15.58
N SER A 124 -10.76 15.30 15.88
CA SER A 124 -10.90 14.09 16.68
C SER A 124 -10.55 12.83 15.88
N ASP A 125 -10.03 11.80 16.56
CA ASP A 125 -9.77 10.48 15.94
C ASP A 125 -11.03 9.94 15.24
N LYS A 126 -12.22 10.14 15.84
CA LYS A 126 -13.50 9.74 15.26
C LYS A 126 -13.83 10.46 13.95
N LEU A 127 -13.62 11.79 13.89
CA LEU A 127 -13.83 12.57 12.67
C LEU A 127 -12.88 12.11 11.56
N TRP A 128 -11.62 11.87 11.92
CA TRP A 128 -10.63 11.39 10.95
C TRP A 128 -10.98 10.01 10.38
N LEU A 129 -11.37 9.05 11.21
CA LEU A 129 -11.78 7.71 10.75
C LEU A 129 -12.98 7.79 9.78
N GLN A 130 -13.91 8.72 10.01
CA GLN A 130 -15.04 8.93 9.10
C GLN A 130 -14.62 9.57 7.78
N TYR A 131 -13.64 10.45 7.83
CA TYR A 131 -13.05 11.03 6.63
C TYR A 131 -12.28 9.97 5.81
N GLU A 132 -11.51 9.11 6.47
CA GLU A 132 -10.83 7.98 5.81
C GLU A 132 -11.84 7.00 5.19
N ALA A 133 -12.91 6.65 5.92
CA ALA A 133 -13.97 5.80 5.40
C ALA A 133 -14.68 6.44 4.18
N PHE A 134 -14.88 7.76 4.19
CA PHE A 134 -15.37 8.49 3.03
C PHE A 134 -14.39 8.38 1.85
N CYS A 135 -13.09 8.62 2.07
CA CYS A 135 -12.07 8.55 1.01
C CYS A 135 -11.87 7.14 0.45
N ALA A 136 -12.02 6.10 1.29
CA ALA A 136 -11.89 4.70 0.91
C ALA A 136 -13.17 4.11 0.28
N SER A 137 -14.23 4.89 0.18
CA SER A 137 -15.49 4.42 -0.38
C SER A 137 -15.35 4.08 -1.87
N SER A 138 -15.99 2.98 -2.28
CA SER A 138 -15.91 2.45 -3.65
C SER A 138 -16.46 3.39 -4.71
N PHE A 139 -17.36 4.32 -4.36
CA PHE A 139 -17.89 5.29 -5.32
C PHE A 139 -16.90 6.41 -5.66
N LEU A 140 -15.88 6.64 -4.83
CA LEU A 140 -14.80 7.59 -5.12
C LEU A 140 -13.65 6.93 -5.90
N GLN A 141 -13.44 5.63 -5.71
CA GLN A 141 -12.32 4.95 -6.35
C GLN A 141 -12.67 4.57 -7.80
N PRO A 142 -11.91 5.05 -8.80
CA PRO A 142 -12.03 4.52 -10.15
C PRO A 142 -11.69 3.03 -10.11
N THR A 143 -12.52 2.19 -10.75
CA THR A 143 -12.32 0.75 -10.79
C THR A 143 -10.94 0.46 -11.37
N PRO A 144 -10.01 -0.17 -10.62
CA PRO A 144 -8.66 -0.40 -11.10
C PRO A 144 -8.69 -1.32 -12.33
N GLY A 145 -8.26 -0.81 -13.48
CA GLY A 145 -8.24 -1.55 -14.75
C GLY A 145 -9.26 -1.07 -15.79
N GLU A 146 -10.23 -0.22 -15.41
CA GLU A 146 -10.99 0.56 -16.39
C GLU A 146 -10.09 1.73 -16.83
N GLY A 147 -9.18 1.45 -17.78
CA GLY A 147 -8.50 2.51 -18.52
C GLY A 147 -9.54 3.48 -19.07
N SER A 148 -9.18 4.76 -19.19
CA SER A 148 -10.03 5.90 -19.62
C SER A 148 -10.60 5.79 -21.04
N LEU A 149 -11.04 4.60 -21.45
CA LEU A 149 -11.97 4.39 -22.55
C LEU A 149 -13.24 5.10 -22.13
N ALA A 150 -13.61 6.10 -22.93
CA ALA A 150 -14.82 6.88 -22.78
C ALA A 150 -15.96 5.95 -22.37
N ILE A 151 -16.42 6.15 -21.14
CA ILE A 151 -17.46 5.35 -20.52
C ILE A 151 -18.77 5.69 -21.25
N GLU A 152 -19.02 5.01 -22.37
CA GLU A 152 -20.36 4.60 -22.76
C GLU A 152 -20.79 3.50 -21.79
N ARG A 153 -20.89 3.81 -20.48
CA ARG A 153 -21.60 2.91 -19.57
C ARG A 153 -23.05 3.02 -19.98
N GLU A 154 -23.60 1.91 -20.43
CA GLU A 154 -25.03 1.71 -20.26
C GLU A 154 -25.35 1.96 -18.77
N PRO A 155 -26.36 2.78 -18.47
CA PRO A 155 -26.63 3.23 -17.11
C PRO A 155 -26.89 2.02 -16.24
N ASN A 156 -25.92 1.65 -15.40
CA ASN A 156 -26.04 0.56 -14.44
C ASN A 156 -27.35 0.74 -13.67
N GLU A 157 -28.30 -0.18 -13.86
CA GLU A 157 -29.63 -0.13 -13.23
C GLU A 157 -29.54 -0.14 -11.69
N GLU A 158 -28.41 -0.57 -11.12
CA GLU A 158 -28.12 -0.49 -9.68
C GLU A 158 -27.96 0.96 -9.16
N PHE A 159 -27.58 1.92 -10.01
CA PHE A 159 -27.62 3.35 -9.66
C PHE A 159 -29.01 3.96 -9.87
N ASN A 160 -29.84 3.37 -10.73
CA ASN A 160 -31.19 3.85 -11.03
C ASN A 160 -32.26 3.31 -10.08
N ASN A 161 -31.95 2.30 -9.25
CA ASN A 161 -32.78 1.90 -8.10
C ASN A 161 -32.57 2.82 -6.87
N CYS A 162 -32.68 4.13 -7.10
CA CYS A 162 -33.61 5.01 -6.38
C CYS A 162 -33.70 4.91 -4.84
N GLU A 163 -32.59 4.91 -4.11
CA GLU A 163 -32.44 5.82 -2.94
C GLU A 163 -32.23 7.26 -3.44
N SER A 164 -33.14 7.71 -4.29
CA SER A 164 -33.10 9.01 -4.92
C SER A 164 -33.14 10.10 -3.85
N ALA A 165 -32.26 11.09 -4.04
CA ALA A 165 -32.24 12.36 -3.33
C ALA A 165 -31.74 12.40 -1.89
N LYS A 166 -31.04 11.38 -1.38
CA LYS A 166 -30.29 11.59 -0.13
C LYS A 166 -29.12 12.53 -0.37
N SER A 167 -29.15 13.65 0.35
CA SER A 167 -28.07 14.64 0.35
C SER A 167 -26.76 14.04 0.89
N TRP A 168 -25.60 14.64 0.58
CA TRP A 168 -24.33 14.14 1.12
C TRP A 168 -24.28 14.10 2.64
N ALA A 169 -24.94 15.05 3.31
CA ALA A 169 -25.09 15.04 4.76
C ALA A 169 -25.95 13.87 5.26
N GLU A 170 -26.92 13.39 4.49
CA GLU A 170 -27.69 12.20 4.86
C GLU A 170 -26.92 10.90 4.63
N ARG A 171 -26.04 10.86 3.62
CA ARG A 171 -25.17 9.71 3.36
C ARG A 171 -24.04 9.59 4.39
N PHE A 172 -23.47 10.72 4.81
CA PHE A 172 -22.35 10.77 5.77
C PHE A 172 -22.66 11.70 6.95
N PRO A 173 -23.74 11.45 7.72
CA PRO A 173 -24.23 12.40 8.72
C PRO A 173 -23.24 12.66 9.83
N SER A 174 -22.51 11.62 10.24
CA SER A 174 -21.51 11.78 11.28
C SER A 174 -20.32 12.62 10.80
N LEU A 175 -19.85 12.44 9.56
CA LEU A 175 -18.71 13.18 9.02
C LEU A 175 -18.99 14.69 9.01
N TYR A 176 -20.11 15.09 8.42
CA TYR A 176 -20.50 16.50 8.36
C TYR A 176 -20.77 17.07 9.76
N ALA A 177 -21.50 16.34 10.62
CA ALA A 177 -21.80 16.82 11.97
C ALA A 177 -20.53 17.03 12.81
N GLU A 178 -19.60 16.09 12.74
CA GLU A 178 -18.32 16.13 13.45
C GLU A 178 -17.42 17.25 12.90
N ALA A 179 -17.32 17.40 11.58
CA ALA A 179 -16.53 18.45 10.95
C ALA A 179 -17.09 19.86 11.24
N ILE A 180 -18.41 20.05 11.13
CA ILE A 180 -19.09 21.31 11.50
C ILE A 180 -18.85 21.63 12.98
N ARG A 181 -18.95 20.62 13.86
CA ARG A 181 -18.70 20.81 15.29
C ARG A 181 -17.25 21.19 15.60
N ALA A 182 -16.28 20.57 14.95
CA ALA A 182 -14.87 20.92 15.09
C ALA A 182 -14.57 22.33 14.53
N ALA A 183 -15.12 22.67 13.35
CA ALA A 183 -14.99 24.00 12.75
C ALA A 183 -15.60 25.10 13.63
N ARG A 184 -16.74 24.84 14.28
CA ARG A 184 -17.34 25.77 15.27
C ARG A 184 -16.44 26.03 16.48
N LYS A 185 -15.55 25.09 16.83
CA LYS A 185 -14.55 25.27 17.89
C LYS A 185 -13.29 26.00 17.41
N GLY A 186 -13.27 26.47 16.16
CA GLY A 186 -12.13 27.18 15.57
C GLY A 186 -11.11 26.28 14.89
N SER A 187 -11.41 24.98 14.66
CA SER A 187 -10.53 24.10 13.90
C SER A 187 -10.50 24.52 12.43
N THR A 188 -9.41 25.14 12.00
CA THR A 188 -9.18 25.51 10.59
C THR A 188 -9.12 24.28 9.71
N ALA A 189 -8.50 23.20 10.16
CA ALA A 189 -8.39 21.96 9.39
C ALA A 189 -9.75 21.27 9.17
N ALA A 190 -10.67 21.31 10.16
CA ALA A 190 -12.03 20.83 9.96
C ALA A 190 -12.82 21.71 8.96
N LEU A 191 -12.57 23.02 8.92
CA LEU A 191 -13.13 23.89 7.89
C LEU A 191 -12.60 23.53 6.50
N GLU A 192 -11.29 23.33 6.35
CA GLU A 192 -10.71 22.88 5.07
C GLU A 192 -11.29 21.53 4.62
N MET A 193 -11.51 20.60 5.56
CA MET A 193 -12.17 19.34 5.29
C MET A 193 -13.58 19.56 4.70
N LEU A 194 -14.39 20.44 5.30
CA LEU A 194 -15.71 20.80 4.76
C LEU A 194 -15.65 21.47 3.38
N VAL A 195 -14.59 22.23 3.10
CA VAL A 195 -14.38 22.85 1.78
C VAL A 195 -14.08 21.78 0.73
N ALA A 196 -13.31 20.74 1.07
CA ALA A 196 -12.97 19.64 0.17
C ALA A 196 -14.16 18.70 -0.10
N LEU A 197 -14.99 18.42 0.92
CA LEU A 197 -16.18 17.57 0.80
C LEU A 197 -17.25 18.17 -0.12
N PRO A 198 -18.13 17.38 -0.75
CA PRO A 198 -19.27 17.90 -1.51
C PRO A 198 -20.17 18.85 -0.69
N ASP A 199 -21.06 19.60 -1.33
CA ASP A 199 -22.05 20.37 -0.56
C ASP A 199 -22.95 19.41 0.21
N ALA A 200 -23.14 19.69 1.50
CA ALA A 200 -23.97 18.91 2.41
C ALA A 200 -25.39 18.69 1.86
N ASP A 201 -25.98 19.68 1.21
CA ASP A 201 -27.37 19.64 0.71
C ASP A 201 -27.50 19.08 -0.70
N ASP A 202 -26.37 18.92 -1.38
CA ASP A 202 -26.39 18.45 -2.75
C ASP A 202 -26.79 16.97 -2.83
N ARG A 203 -27.68 16.69 -3.77
CA ARG A 203 -28.27 15.38 -4.03
C ARG A 203 -27.54 14.60 -5.11
N GLY A 204 -26.50 15.19 -5.72
CA GLY A 204 -25.73 14.60 -6.80
C GLY A 204 -26.37 14.77 -8.18
N GLU A 205 -27.37 15.64 -8.30
CA GLU A 205 -27.99 15.98 -9.59
C GLU A 205 -27.05 16.84 -10.46
N SER A 206 -26.26 17.71 -9.82
CA SER A 206 -25.17 18.38 -10.50
C SER A 206 -23.96 17.46 -10.56
N GLY A 207 -23.60 17.01 -11.75
CA GLY A 207 -22.44 16.14 -11.97
C GLY A 207 -21.23 16.64 -11.18
N LYS A 208 -20.65 15.75 -10.36
CA LYS A 208 -19.48 16.06 -9.53
C LYS A 208 -18.22 15.53 -10.18
N MET A 209 -17.19 16.35 -10.14
CA MET A 209 -15.83 15.93 -10.47
C MET A 209 -15.04 15.83 -9.18
N PHE A 210 -14.50 14.65 -8.89
CA PHE A 210 -13.61 14.44 -7.76
C PHE A 210 -12.18 14.51 -8.26
N GLU A 211 -11.39 15.40 -7.65
CA GLU A 211 -9.98 15.55 -7.92
C GLU A 211 -9.19 14.62 -7.00
N PHE A 212 -8.37 13.76 -7.60
CA PHE A 212 -7.45 12.89 -6.90
C PHE A 212 -6.02 13.25 -7.30
N ALA A 213 -5.10 13.21 -6.34
CA ALA A 213 -3.68 13.26 -6.64
C ALA A 213 -3.06 11.89 -6.44
N TYR A 214 -2.25 11.51 -7.42
CA TYR A 214 -1.33 10.40 -7.26
C TYR A 214 -0.21 10.84 -6.32
N GLU A 215 -0.08 10.17 -5.19
CA GLU A 215 1.12 10.27 -4.38
C GLU A 215 2.07 9.16 -4.78
N GLU A 216 3.22 9.54 -5.32
CA GLU A 216 4.26 8.58 -5.67
C GLU A 216 4.80 7.94 -4.38
N PRO A 217 4.76 6.60 -4.26
CA PRO A 217 5.27 5.95 -3.07
C PRO A 217 6.76 6.23 -2.96
N LEU A 218 7.21 6.62 -1.78
CA LEU A 218 8.63 6.92 -1.49
C LEU A 218 9.55 5.72 -1.74
N ASP A 219 8.99 4.51 -1.80
CA ASP A 219 9.71 3.29 -2.15
C ASP A 219 8.99 2.57 -3.30
N SER A 220 9.62 2.56 -4.47
CA SER A 220 9.15 1.84 -5.65
C SER A 220 9.00 0.33 -5.42
N GLY A 221 9.67 -0.24 -4.41
CA GLY A 221 9.56 -1.65 -4.04
C GLY A 221 8.26 -2.00 -3.31
N LEU A 222 7.56 -1.02 -2.75
CA LEU A 222 6.26 -1.18 -2.07
C LEU A 222 5.07 -0.81 -2.95
N ALA A 223 5.29 -0.51 -4.23
CA ALA A 223 4.26 -0.04 -5.17
C ALA A 223 3.18 -1.09 -5.53
N GLN A 224 3.19 -2.28 -4.91
CA GLN A 224 2.26 -3.34 -5.25
C GLN A 224 0.92 -3.19 -4.53
N MET A 225 -0.03 -2.71 -5.33
CA MET A 225 -1.46 -2.94 -5.27
C MET A 225 -2.27 -2.00 -4.37
N GLY A 226 -2.86 -1.00 -5.02
CA GLY A 226 -4.11 -0.37 -4.59
C GLY A 226 -3.97 0.66 -3.46
N GLY A 227 -3.82 1.94 -3.80
CA GLY A 227 -3.99 2.99 -2.78
C GLY A 227 -3.29 4.33 -3.02
N LEU A 228 -2.76 4.62 -4.22
CA LEU A 228 -1.93 5.82 -4.42
C LEU A 228 -2.72 7.08 -4.79
N TRP A 229 -4.04 6.98 -4.90
CA TRP A 229 -4.89 8.12 -5.19
C TRP A 229 -5.44 8.71 -3.89
N LYS A 230 -4.98 9.92 -3.54
CA LYS A 230 -5.55 10.69 -2.43
C LYS A 230 -6.58 11.67 -2.94
N PHE A 231 -7.78 11.60 -2.37
CA PHE A 231 -8.82 12.59 -2.59
C PHE A 231 -8.32 13.99 -2.18
N ARG A 232 -8.46 14.98 -3.06
CA ARG A 232 -8.07 16.37 -2.81
C ARG A 232 -9.26 17.29 -2.68
N ALA A 233 -10.17 17.24 -3.64
CA ALA A 233 -11.28 18.18 -3.71
C ALA A 233 -12.45 17.60 -4.50
N SER A 234 -13.64 18.11 -4.23
CA SER A 234 -14.82 17.88 -5.05
C SER A 234 -15.27 19.19 -5.69
N HIS A 235 -15.55 19.13 -6.99
CA HIS A 235 -15.95 20.26 -7.80
C HIS A 235 -17.35 19.99 -8.37
N ASP A 236 -18.20 21.02 -8.36
CA ASP A 236 -19.49 20.99 -9.04
C ASP A 236 -19.30 21.44 -10.49
N LEU A 237 -19.63 20.57 -11.46
CA LEU A 237 -19.46 20.88 -12.87
C LEU A 237 -20.49 21.87 -13.40
N SER A 238 -21.67 21.96 -12.76
CA SER A 238 -22.72 22.90 -13.15
C SER A 238 -22.44 24.32 -12.66
N LYS A 239 -21.77 24.42 -11.50
CA LYS A 239 -21.44 25.69 -10.83
C LYS A 239 -20.05 25.55 -10.21
N PRO A 240 -18.97 25.79 -10.96
CA PRO A 240 -17.62 25.73 -10.41
C PRO A 240 -17.43 26.85 -9.39
N ILE A 241 -17.64 26.53 -8.11
CA ILE A 241 -17.40 27.43 -6.98
C ILE A 241 -15.93 27.32 -6.60
N LYS A 242 -15.22 28.45 -6.53
CA LYS A 242 -13.83 28.47 -6.06
C LYS A 242 -13.78 28.07 -4.58
N SER A 243 -12.71 27.41 -4.15
CA SER A 243 -12.54 26.96 -2.76
C SER A 243 -12.70 28.10 -1.73
N GLU A 244 -12.23 29.30 -2.06
CA GLU A 244 -12.36 30.50 -1.22
C GLU A 244 -13.82 30.97 -1.07
N GLU A 245 -14.59 30.93 -2.16
CA GLU A 245 -16.01 31.29 -2.15
C GLU A 245 -16.81 30.27 -1.34
N LYS A 246 -16.57 28.97 -1.57
CA LYS A 246 -17.19 27.89 -0.79
C LYS A 246 -16.88 28.03 0.70
N ARG A 247 -15.63 28.35 1.03
CA ARG A 247 -15.22 28.62 2.42
C ARG A 247 -16.01 29.77 3.01
N ALA A 248 -16.14 30.89 2.31
CA ALA A 248 -16.93 32.04 2.77
C ALA A 248 -18.41 31.67 2.96
N SER A 249 -19.01 30.95 2.01
CA SER A 249 -20.38 30.46 2.12
C SER A 249 -20.58 29.54 3.33
N LEU A 250 -19.64 28.62 3.60
CA LEU A 250 -19.69 27.74 4.77
C LEU A 250 -19.57 28.51 6.08
N ILE A 251 -18.64 29.47 6.16
CA ILE A 251 -18.46 30.35 7.34
C ILE A 251 -19.77 31.08 7.64
N GLN A 252 -20.39 31.68 6.62
CA GLN A 252 -21.66 32.40 6.75
C GLN A 252 -22.81 31.44 7.11
N ARG A 253 -22.93 30.31 6.42
CA ARG A 253 -24.03 29.35 6.58
C ARG A 253 -24.09 28.75 7.98
N TYR A 254 -22.94 28.43 8.56
CA TYR A 254 -22.85 27.75 9.85
C TYR A 254 -22.42 28.65 11.01
N ASN A 255 -22.23 29.96 10.75
CA ASN A 255 -21.74 30.96 11.70
C ASN A 255 -20.44 30.53 12.38
N PHE A 256 -19.44 30.16 11.59
CA PHE A 256 -18.14 29.76 12.13
C PHE A 256 -17.32 30.96 12.64
N PRO A 257 -16.45 30.79 13.66
CA PRO A 257 -15.68 31.88 14.26
C PRO A 257 -14.42 32.25 13.44
N PHE A 258 -14.56 32.40 12.12
CA PHE A 258 -13.46 32.75 11.22
C PHE A 258 -13.74 34.08 10.50
N GLU A 259 -12.70 34.90 10.36
CA GLU A 259 -12.79 36.15 9.59
C GLU A 259 -12.59 35.88 8.10
N VAL A 260 -13.58 36.26 7.27
CA VAL A 260 -13.45 36.23 5.81
C VAL A 260 -12.64 37.44 5.36
N LYS A 261 -11.39 37.23 4.95
CA LYS A 261 -10.59 38.29 4.34
C LYS A 261 -11.06 38.53 2.91
N ASN A 262 -11.86 39.57 2.69
CA ASN A 262 -12.25 39.99 1.34
C ASN A 262 -11.01 40.50 0.60
N LYS A 263 -10.51 39.72 -0.37
CA LYS A 263 -9.31 40.06 -1.15
C LYS A 263 -9.42 41.43 -1.83
N ASP A 264 -10.63 41.83 -2.23
CA ASP A 264 -10.90 43.10 -2.93
C ASP A 264 -10.53 44.35 -2.10
N GLN A 265 -10.43 44.26 -0.77
CA GLN A 265 -10.01 45.38 0.06
C GLN A 265 -8.48 45.53 0.16
N THR A 266 -7.71 44.53 -0.27
CA THR A 266 -6.24 44.54 -0.08
C THR A 266 -5.52 45.26 -1.22
N GLU A 267 -6.06 45.24 -2.43
CA GLU A 267 -5.45 45.90 -3.60
C GLU A 267 -5.64 47.43 -3.61
N SER A 268 -6.63 47.94 -2.88
CA SER A 268 -6.86 49.39 -2.78
C SER A 268 -5.90 50.10 -1.80
N SER A 269 -5.19 49.37 -0.94
CA SER A 269 -4.30 49.95 0.08
C SER A 269 -2.82 50.05 -0.35
N SER A 270 -2.39 49.25 -1.34
CA SER A 270 -1.00 49.26 -1.81
C SER A 270 -0.72 50.33 -2.88
N ASN A 271 -1.73 50.83 -3.59
CA ASN A 271 -1.54 51.85 -4.63
C ASN A 271 -1.42 53.29 -4.10
N ALA A 272 -1.68 53.54 -2.81
CA ALA A 272 -1.58 54.87 -2.21
C ALA A 272 -0.14 55.28 -1.82
N LYS A 273 0.84 54.37 -1.83
CA LYS A 273 2.22 54.67 -1.38
C LYS A 273 3.21 55.05 -2.48
N HIS A 274 2.82 54.98 -3.76
CA HIS A 274 3.74 55.28 -4.87
C HIS A 274 3.62 56.67 -5.53
N GLN A 275 2.82 57.60 -4.99
CA GLN A 275 2.66 58.95 -5.58
C GLN A 275 3.39 60.11 -4.88
N LEU A 276 4.17 59.89 -3.81
CA LEU A 276 4.83 61.00 -3.08
C LEU A 276 6.28 61.30 -3.52
N GLY A 277 6.71 60.81 -4.69
CA GLY A 277 8.13 60.68 -5.00
C GLY A 277 8.73 61.49 -6.15
N TYR A 278 8.07 62.47 -6.78
CA TYR A 278 8.71 63.29 -7.83
C TYR A 278 8.21 64.74 -7.86
N ARG A 279 8.83 65.59 -7.04
CA ARG A 279 8.95 67.04 -7.28
C ARG A 279 10.38 67.47 -6.97
N LYS A 280 11.16 67.74 -8.01
CA LYS A 280 12.35 68.60 -7.99
C LYS A 280 12.22 69.56 -9.16
#